data_AF-A0A671M4Z4-F1
#
_entry.id   AF-A0A671M4Z4-F1
#
_cell.length_a   1.000
_cell.length_b   1.000
_cell.length_c   1.000
_cell.angle_alpha   90.00
_cell.angle_beta   90.00
_cell.angle_gamma   90.00
#
_symmetry.space_group_name_H-M   'P 1'
#
loop_
_entity.id
_entity.type
_entity.pdbx_description
1 polymer ?
#
loop_
_entity_poly.entity_id
_entity_poly.type
_entity_poly.pdbx_seq_one_letter_code
_entity_poly.pdbx_strand_id
1 'polypeptide(L)'
;MGCAISGSGLTPRTAESRHTEDEAPARLTPDHIQLIRESWKVIQEDIAKVGIIMFVRLFETHPECKDVFFLFRDVEDLERLRTSRELRAHGLRVMSFIEKTVARLDQLERLETLAQELGKSHFRYNAPPKYFRYVGAEFICAVRPVLKDRWTPELEQAWQTLFQYVTAIMKDGYLEEERSRRSHTLTSSKQRPDKRNTAI
;
A
#
# COMPACT_ATOMS: atom_id res chain seq x y z
N MET A 1 59.06 8.32 25.45
CA MET A 1 59.42 8.15 24.03
C MET A 1 59.61 6.66 23.76
N GLY A 2 59.00 6.12 22.70
CA GLY A 2 59.48 4.90 22.01
C GLY A 2 58.75 3.57 22.25
N CYS A 3 57.95 3.16 21.25
CA CYS A 3 57.74 1.82 20.63
C CYS A 3 57.55 0.55 21.49
N ALA A 4 56.39 -0.14 21.40
CA ALA A 4 56.00 -1.23 20.46
C ALA A 4 56.35 -2.63 21.05
N ILE A 5 55.56 -3.73 21.03
CA ILE A 5 54.75 -4.37 20.00
C ILE A 5 53.90 -5.53 20.61
N SER A 6 52.79 -5.84 19.94
CA SER A 6 52.19 -7.18 19.70
C SER A 6 51.51 -8.00 20.81
N GLY A 7 50.20 -8.18 20.62
CA GLY A 7 49.67 -9.50 20.29
C GLY A 7 48.60 -10.01 21.24
N SER A 8 47.33 -9.93 20.84
CA SER A 8 46.38 -11.05 21.00
C SER A 8 45.14 -10.83 20.13
N GLY A 9 44.75 -11.91 19.46
CA GLY A 9 43.85 -11.96 18.33
C GLY A 9 42.42 -11.51 18.62
N LEU A 10 41.87 -10.86 17.61
CA LEU A 10 40.46 -10.61 17.41
C LEU A 10 39.69 -11.94 17.34
N THR A 11 38.70 -12.11 18.22
CA THR A 11 37.52 -12.92 17.89
C THR A 11 36.37 -11.94 17.66
N PRO A 12 35.79 -11.86 16.44
CA PRO A 12 34.54 -11.16 16.26
C PRO A 12 33.44 -12.02 16.88
N ARG A 13 32.85 -11.53 17.98
CA ARG A 13 31.59 -12.07 18.49
C ARG A 13 30.49 -11.54 17.57
N THR A 14 30.26 -12.23 16.46
CA THR A 14 29.08 -12.03 15.62
C THR A 14 27.87 -12.36 16.50
N ALA A 15 27.24 -11.31 17.03
CA ALA A 15 25.88 -11.40 17.52
C ALA A 15 25.00 -11.55 16.29
N GLU A 16 24.82 -12.79 15.83
CA GLU A 16 23.79 -13.12 14.87
C GLU A 16 22.46 -12.82 15.53
N SER A 17 21.87 -11.71 15.08
CA SER A 17 20.45 -11.40 15.20
C SER A 17 19.67 -12.64 14.81
N ARG A 18 19.15 -13.35 15.81
CA ARG A 18 18.08 -14.31 15.62
C ARG A 18 16.86 -13.49 15.22
N HIS A 19 16.71 -13.27 13.91
CA HIS A 19 15.42 -12.95 13.34
C HIS A 19 14.51 -14.14 13.64
N THR A 20 13.74 -14.01 14.72
CA THR A 20 12.58 -14.86 14.97
C THR A 20 11.53 -14.49 13.93
N GLU A 21 11.67 -15.07 12.73
CA GLU A 21 10.58 -15.21 11.77
C GLU A 21 9.62 -16.28 12.29
N ASP A 22 8.84 -15.92 13.32
CA ASP A 22 7.63 -16.64 13.72
C ASP A 22 6.68 -15.69 14.46
N GLU A 23 6.45 -14.50 13.90
CA GLU A 23 5.25 -13.76 14.24
C GLU A 23 4.11 -14.33 13.39
N ALA A 24 3.16 -15.00 14.04
CA ALA A 24 1.89 -15.34 13.44
C ALA A 24 1.33 -14.12 12.69
N PRO A 25 0.75 -14.28 11.48
CA PRO A 25 0.30 -13.13 10.69
C PRO A 25 -0.64 -12.28 11.55
N ALA A 26 -0.31 -10.99 11.69
CA ALA A 26 -1.06 -10.06 12.51
C ALA A 26 -2.55 -10.12 12.11
N ARG A 27 -3.40 -10.59 13.03
CA ARG A 27 -4.84 -10.70 12.81
C ARG A 27 -5.54 -9.48 13.38
N LEU A 28 -6.56 -9.00 12.68
CA LEU A 28 -7.46 -7.98 13.22
C LEU A 28 -8.20 -8.57 14.43
N THR A 29 -7.97 -8.00 15.62
CA THR A 29 -8.66 -8.36 16.85
C THR A 29 -9.92 -7.50 17.02
N PRO A 30 -10.88 -7.90 17.87
CA PRO A 30 -12.03 -7.06 18.22
C PRO A 30 -11.60 -5.67 18.75
N ASP A 31 -10.54 -5.62 19.56
CA ASP A 31 -9.99 -4.37 20.10
C ASP A 31 -9.40 -3.48 18.99
N HIS A 32 -8.66 -4.05 18.03
CA HIS A 32 -8.19 -3.32 16.86
C HIS A 32 -9.37 -2.71 16.08
N ILE A 33 -10.44 -3.49 15.87
CA ILE A 33 -11.63 -3.02 15.15
C ILE A 33 -12.28 -1.84 15.87
N GLN A 34 -12.38 -1.90 17.20
CA GLN A 34 -12.94 -0.81 17.99
C GLN A 34 -12.06 0.45 17.90
N LEU A 35 -10.74 0.32 18.10
CA LEU A 35 -9.79 1.44 17.99
C LEU A 35 -9.85 2.12 16.62
N ILE A 36 -9.91 1.32 15.54
CA ILE A 36 -10.02 1.82 14.17
C ILE A 36 -11.34 2.57 13.99
N ARG A 37 -12.48 2.01 14.42
CA ARG A 37 -13.79 2.67 14.28
C ARG A 37 -13.87 3.99 15.05
N GLU A 38 -13.37 4.03 16.29
CA GLU A 38 -13.41 5.26 17.09
C GLU A 38 -12.47 6.34 16.55
N SER A 39 -11.26 5.98 16.14
CA SER A 39 -10.33 6.92 15.52
C SER A 39 -10.82 7.42 14.16
N TRP A 40 -11.49 6.56 13.37
CA TRP A 40 -12.03 6.92 12.07
C TRP A 40 -13.05 8.06 12.14
N LYS A 41 -13.92 8.08 13.17
CA LYS A 41 -14.90 9.18 13.39
C LYS A 41 -14.23 10.55 13.44
N VAL A 42 -13.04 10.64 14.04
CA VAL A 42 -12.26 11.88 14.13
C VAL A 42 -11.57 12.18 12.80
N ILE A 43 -10.98 11.16 12.16
CA ILE A 43 -10.31 11.31 10.85
C ILE A 43 -11.28 11.84 9.78
N GLN A 44 -12.54 11.41 9.83
CA GLN A 44 -13.57 11.78 8.87
C GLN A 44 -13.86 13.29 8.83
N GLU A 45 -13.68 14.02 9.93
CA GLU A 45 -13.89 15.47 9.99
C GLU A 45 -12.95 16.24 9.06
N ASP A 46 -11.75 15.70 8.81
CA ASP A 46 -10.70 16.28 7.97
C ASP A 46 -10.38 15.43 6.73
N ILE A 47 -11.29 14.54 6.31
CA ILE A 47 -11.01 13.44 5.36
C ILE A 47 -10.38 13.90 4.04
N ALA A 48 -10.84 15.02 3.47
CA ALA A 48 -10.30 15.56 2.23
C ALA A 48 -8.85 16.05 2.40
N LYS A 49 -8.56 16.67 3.55
CA LYS A 49 -7.23 17.17 3.89
C LYS A 49 -6.27 16.02 4.16
N VAL A 50 -6.71 14.99 4.89
CA VAL A 50 -5.94 13.76 5.15
C VAL A 50 -5.55 13.09 3.82
N GLY A 51 -6.51 12.92 2.91
CA GLY A 51 -6.26 12.33 1.59
C GLY A 51 -5.20 13.08 0.79
N ILE A 52 -5.25 14.42 0.78
CA ILE A 52 -4.24 15.25 0.10
C ILE A 52 -2.87 15.09 0.76
N ILE A 53 -2.79 15.23 2.10
CA ILE A 53 -1.53 15.13 2.84
C ILE A 53 -0.88 13.76 2.61
N MET A 54 -1.65 12.68 2.70
CA MET A 54 -1.16 11.33 2.44
C MET A 54 -0.51 11.19 1.06
N PHE A 55 -1.14 11.70 0.01
CA PHE A 55 -0.59 11.58 -1.35
C PHE A 55 0.58 12.52 -1.64
N VAL A 56 0.56 13.74 -1.09
CA VAL A 56 1.72 14.65 -1.18
C VAL A 56 2.93 13.97 -0.55
N ARG A 57 2.78 13.44 0.67
CA ARG A 57 3.84 12.71 1.36
C ARG A 57 4.29 11.47 0.61
N LEU A 58 3.36 10.71 0.01
CA LEU A 58 3.70 9.55 -0.82
C LEU A 58 4.62 9.95 -1.97
N PHE A 59 4.34 11.06 -2.66
CA PHE A 59 5.18 11.50 -3.78
C PHE A 59 6.48 12.18 -3.34
N GLU A 60 6.54 12.75 -2.13
CA GLU A 60 7.77 13.25 -1.51
C GLU A 60 8.73 12.10 -1.16
N THR A 61 8.20 11.05 -0.53
CA THR A 61 8.99 9.94 0.03
C THR A 61 9.26 8.83 -0.98
N HIS A 62 8.35 8.62 -1.92
CA HIS A 62 8.38 7.56 -2.93
C HIS A 62 8.03 8.15 -4.31
N PRO A 63 8.92 8.99 -4.90
CA PRO A 63 8.63 9.69 -6.15
C PRO A 63 8.32 8.74 -7.32
N GLU A 64 8.80 7.50 -7.29
CA GLU A 64 8.48 6.46 -8.29
C GLU A 64 6.99 6.08 -8.32
N CYS A 65 6.24 6.42 -7.27
CA CYS A 65 4.80 6.23 -7.27
C CYS A 65 4.10 7.18 -8.26
N LYS A 66 4.70 8.31 -8.65
CA LYS A 66 4.11 9.21 -9.66
C LYS A 66 4.01 8.58 -11.04
N ASP A 67 4.84 7.58 -11.35
CA ASP A 67 4.88 6.94 -12.66
C ASP A 67 3.54 6.33 -13.08
N VAL A 68 2.75 5.87 -12.11
CA VAL A 68 1.43 5.26 -12.38
C VAL A 68 0.30 6.29 -12.44
N PHE A 69 0.59 7.54 -12.10
CA PHE A 69 -0.33 8.67 -12.21
C PHE A 69 0.01 9.53 -13.42
N PHE A 70 -0.57 9.20 -14.58
CA PHE A 70 -0.34 9.93 -15.82
C PHE A 70 -0.49 11.46 -15.69
N LEU A 71 -1.44 11.93 -14.87
CA LEU A 71 -1.70 13.35 -14.65
C LEU A 71 -0.68 14.06 -13.75
N PHE A 72 0.14 13.31 -12.99
CA PHE A 72 1.08 13.87 -12.00
C PHE A 72 2.54 13.54 -12.29
N ARG A 73 2.80 12.62 -13.24
CA ARG A 73 4.14 12.11 -13.53
C ARG A 73 5.18 13.21 -13.72
N ASP A 74 4.83 14.22 -14.52
CA ASP A 74 5.74 15.30 -14.90
C ASP A 74 5.62 16.55 -13.98
N VAL A 75 4.87 16.45 -12.89
CA VAL A 75 4.74 17.56 -11.93
C VAL A 75 5.85 17.43 -10.87
N GLU A 76 6.80 18.35 -10.94
CA GLU A 76 7.92 18.45 -9.99
C GLU A 76 7.52 19.23 -8.72
N ASP A 77 6.71 20.27 -8.89
CA ASP A 77 6.23 21.12 -7.80
C ASP A 77 5.05 20.47 -7.06
N LEU A 78 5.34 19.91 -5.88
CA LEU A 78 4.35 19.22 -5.05
C LEU A 78 3.34 20.18 -4.39
N GLU A 79 3.67 21.46 -4.21
CA GLU A 79 2.71 22.46 -3.70
C GLU A 79 1.62 22.73 -4.74
N ARG A 80 1.96 22.70 -6.03
CA ARG A 80 0.96 22.72 -7.11
C ARG A 80 0.07 21.48 -7.08
N LEU A 81 0.64 20.29 -6.85
CA LEU A 81 -0.14 19.06 -6.72
C LEU A 81 -1.14 19.12 -5.55
N ARG A 82 -0.76 19.73 -4.42
CA ARG A 82 -1.62 19.88 -3.25
C ARG A 82 -2.95 20.59 -3.57
N THR A 83 -2.92 21.52 -4.53
CA THR A 83 -4.09 22.29 -4.95
C THR A 83 -4.82 21.69 -6.16
N SER A 84 -4.24 20.68 -6.82
CA SER A 84 -4.83 20.00 -7.99
C SER A 84 -6.18 19.36 -7.66
N ARG A 85 -7.14 19.58 -8.56
CA ARG A 85 -8.48 18.98 -8.50
C ARG A 85 -8.40 17.46 -8.65
N GLU A 86 -7.52 17.00 -9.53
CA GLU A 86 -7.28 15.61 -9.85
C GLU A 86 -6.73 14.86 -8.63
N LEU A 87 -5.74 15.45 -7.93
CA LEU A 87 -5.17 14.84 -6.73
C LEU A 87 -6.21 14.77 -5.62
N ARG A 88 -6.96 15.85 -5.41
CA ARG A 88 -8.07 15.88 -4.44
C ARG A 88 -9.11 14.81 -4.74
N ALA A 89 -9.51 14.65 -6.00
CA ALA A 89 -10.46 13.63 -6.42
C ALA A 89 -9.91 12.21 -6.21
N HIS A 90 -8.63 11.98 -6.46
CA HIS A 90 -8.01 10.69 -6.19
C HIS A 90 -7.90 10.40 -4.68
N GLY A 91 -7.45 11.37 -3.89
CA GLY A 91 -7.43 11.28 -2.42
C GLY A 91 -8.79 10.91 -1.85
N LEU A 92 -9.86 11.56 -2.30
CA LEU A 92 -11.23 11.23 -1.88
C LEU A 92 -11.67 9.82 -2.27
N ARG A 93 -11.25 9.29 -3.43
CA ARG A 93 -11.55 7.90 -3.82
C ARG A 93 -10.88 6.90 -2.88
N VAL A 94 -9.63 7.15 -2.50
CA VAL A 94 -8.91 6.29 -1.54
C VAL A 94 -9.53 6.39 -0.16
N MET A 95 -9.84 7.60 0.31
CA MET A 95 -10.53 7.77 1.59
C MET A 95 -11.91 7.10 1.61
N SER A 96 -12.66 7.14 0.50
CA SER A 96 -13.94 6.42 0.36
C SER A 96 -13.76 4.89 0.38
N PHE A 97 -12.63 4.36 -0.10
CA PHE A 97 -12.33 2.94 0.03
C PHE A 97 -12.00 2.57 1.48
N ILE A 98 -11.23 3.41 2.19
CA ILE A 98 -10.93 3.20 3.62
C ILE A 98 -12.21 3.27 4.45
N GLU A 99 -13.11 4.22 4.16
CA GLU A 99 -14.46 4.29 4.75
C GLU A 99 -15.21 2.96 4.63
N LYS A 100 -15.29 2.43 3.40
CA LYS A 100 -15.95 1.14 3.12
C LYS A 100 -15.26 -0.02 3.83
N THR A 101 -13.95 0.07 4.02
CA THR A 101 -13.16 -0.92 4.75
C THR A 101 -13.53 -0.91 6.23
N VAL A 102 -13.51 0.27 6.88
CA VAL A 102 -13.87 0.44 8.29
C VAL A 102 -15.33 0.01 8.55
N ALA A 103 -16.24 0.34 7.63
CA ALA A 103 -17.65 -0.04 7.71
C ALA A 103 -17.92 -1.54 7.54
N ARG A 104 -16.93 -2.35 7.11
CA ARG A 104 -17.06 -3.80 6.85
C ARG A 104 -16.16 -4.65 7.73
N LEU A 105 -15.58 -4.10 8.79
CA LEU A 105 -14.73 -4.86 9.73
C LEU A 105 -15.47 -5.99 10.46
N ASP A 106 -16.80 -5.98 10.47
CA ASP A 106 -17.70 -7.04 10.95
C ASP A 106 -18.16 -8.02 9.84
N GLN A 107 -17.79 -7.76 8.58
CA GLN A 107 -18.21 -8.50 7.39
C GLN A 107 -16.99 -8.79 6.50
N LEU A 108 -16.02 -9.53 7.06
CA LEU A 108 -14.69 -9.72 6.47
C LEU A 108 -14.76 -10.32 5.05
N GLU A 109 -15.68 -11.22 4.77
CA GLU A 109 -15.83 -11.82 3.44
C GLU A 109 -16.20 -10.77 2.37
N ARG A 110 -17.03 -9.79 2.75
CA ARG A 110 -17.40 -8.67 1.87
C ARG A 110 -16.26 -7.66 1.72
N LEU A 111 -15.43 -7.50 2.74
CA LEU A 111 -14.21 -6.70 2.67
C LEU A 111 -13.19 -7.36 1.76
N GLU A 112 -12.94 -8.66 1.93
CA GLU A 112 -12.02 -9.45 1.10
C GLU A 112 -12.39 -9.37 -0.38
N THR A 113 -13.67 -9.58 -0.70
CA THR A 113 -14.18 -9.44 -2.09
C THR A 113 -13.91 -8.03 -2.64
N LEU A 114 -14.17 -6.98 -1.85
CA LEU A 114 -13.92 -5.60 -2.26
C LEU A 114 -12.43 -5.33 -2.49
N ALA A 115 -11.57 -5.79 -1.59
CA ALA A 115 -10.12 -5.62 -1.68
C ALA A 115 -9.52 -6.38 -2.87
N GLN A 116 -10.02 -7.60 -3.14
CA GLN A 116 -9.60 -8.40 -4.29
C GLN A 116 -9.93 -7.70 -5.61
N GLU A 117 -11.15 -7.18 -5.77
CA GLU A 117 -11.56 -6.40 -6.95
C GLU A 117 -10.78 -5.10 -7.11
N LEU A 118 -10.42 -4.45 -5.99
CA LEU A 118 -9.52 -3.30 -6.02
C LEU A 118 -8.12 -3.70 -6.52
N GLY A 119 -7.60 -4.85 -6.08
CA GLY A 119 -6.35 -5.44 -6.55
C GLY A 119 -6.33 -5.67 -8.08
N LYS A 120 -7.38 -6.32 -8.61
CA LYS A 120 -7.56 -6.51 -10.06
C LYS A 120 -7.58 -5.18 -10.82
N SER A 121 -8.22 -4.17 -10.24
CA SER A 121 -8.26 -2.83 -10.82
C SER A 121 -6.88 -2.17 -10.85
N HIS A 122 -6.07 -2.33 -9.79
CA HIS A 122 -4.70 -1.79 -9.76
C HIS A 122 -3.79 -2.44 -10.80
N PHE A 123 -3.98 -3.73 -11.12
CA PHE A 123 -3.32 -4.34 -12.27
C PHE A 123 -3.65 -3.62 -13.58
N ARG A 124 -4.93 -3.32 -13.81
CA ARG A 124 -5.39 -2.57 -14.99
C ARG A 124 -4.88 -1.12 -15.03
N TYR A 125 -4.54 -0.54 -13.88
CA TYR A 125 -3.93 0.77 -13.77
C TYR A 125 -2.40 0.75 -13.86
N ASN A 126 -1.79 -0.42 -14.06
CA ASN A 126 -0.34 -0.61 -14.03
C ASN A 126 0.29 -0.15 -12.70
N ALA A 127 -0.45 -0.29 -11.58
CA ALA A 127 -0.02 0.10 -10.24
C ALA A 127 0.45 -1.14 -9.46
N PRO A 128 1.76 -1.45 -9.43
CA PRO A 128 2.27 -2.69 -8.89
C PRO A 128 2.12 -2.79 -7.35
N PRO A 129 1.99 -4.01 -6.80
CA PRO A 129 1.76 -4.21 -5.36
C PRO A 129 2.81 -3.60 -4.43
N LYS A 130 4.05 -3.38 -4.92
CA LYS A 130 5.12 -2.71 -4.15
C LYS A 130 4.72 -1.33 -3.64
N TYR A 131 3.76 -0.65 -4.28
CA TYR A 131 3.29 0.67 -3.87
C TYR A 131 2.20 0.63 -2.78
N PHE A 132 1.49 -0.49 -2.61
CA PHE A 132 0.35 -0.57 -1.68
C PHE A 132 0.79 -0.37 -0.22
N ARG A 133 1.95 -0.91 0.16
CA ARG A 133 2.52 -0.75 1.50
C ARG A 133 2.85 0.71 1.86
N TYR A 134 3.26 1.51 0.87
CA TYR A 134 3.60 2.92 1.09
C TYR A 134 2.35 3.73 1.41
N VAL A 135 1.21 3.41 0.79
CA VAL A 135 -0.06 4.08 1.07
C VAL A 135 -0.47 3.89 2.54
N GLY A 136 -0.33 2.68 3.09
CA GLY A 136 -0.64 2.44 4.51
C GLY A 136 0.25 3.22 5.46
N ALA A 137 1.57 3.24 5.19
CA ALA A 137 2.52 4.02 5.98
C ALA A 137 2.24 5.53 5.93
N GLU A 138 1.95 6.07 4.74
CA GLU A 138 1.66 7.49 4.59
C GLU A 138 0.28 7.88 5.13
N PHE A 139 -0.70 6.98 5.10
CA PHE A 139 -1.97 7.20 5.78
C PHE A 139 -1.75 7.39 7.28
N ILE A 140 -1.01 6.47 7.92
CA ILE A 140 -0.68 6.51 9.34
C ILE A 140 0.03 7.83 9.70
N CYS A 141 1.03 8.22 8.89
CA CYS A 141 1.72 9.49 9.08
C CYS A 141 0.78 10.70 8.93
N ALA A 142 -0.17 10.66 8.00
CA ALA A 142 -1.11 11.74 7.76
C ALA A 142 -2.16 11.89 8.87
N VAL A 143 -2.61 10.79 9.49
CA VAL A 143 -3.66 10.83 10.53
C VAL A 143 -3.13 11.05 11.95
N ARG A 144 -1.87 10.70 12.21
CA ARG A 144 -1.23 10.92 13.53
C ARG A 144 -1.40 12.37 14.06
N PRO A 145 -1.10 13.44 13.29
CA PRO A 145 -1.31 14.81 13.76
C PRO A 145 -2.79 15.22 13.88
N VAL A 146 -3.71 14.52 13.21
CA VAL A 146 -5.16 14.74 13.34
C VAL A 146 -5.67 14.20 14.67
N LEU A 147 -5.18 13.02 15.08
CA LEU A 147 -5.61 12.33 16.28
C LEU A 147 -4.96 12.87 17.58
N LYS A 148 -3.79 13.52 17.47
CA LYS A 148 -3.09 14.19 18.59
C LYS A 148 -2.98 13.25 19.81
N ASP A 149 -3.54 13.65 20.95
CA ASP A 149 -3.49 12.92 22.22
C ASP A 149 -4.25 11.57 22.18
N ARG A 150 -5.09 11.34 21.16
CA ARG A 150 -5.77 10.05 20.93
C ARG A 150 -4.87 9.03 20.21
N TRP A 151 -3.70 9.43 19.72
CA TRP A 151 -2.76 8.53 19.08
C TRP A 151 -2.02 7.69 20.12
N THR A 152 -2.08 6.37 20.01
CA THR A 152 -1.35 5.44 20.88
C THR A 152 -0.62 4.38 20.04
N PRO A 153 0.40 3.70 20.59
CA PRO A 153 1.08 2.59 19.91
C PRO A 153 0.11 1.47 19.48
N GLU A 154 -0.90 1.18 20.29
CA GLU A 154 -1.91 0.16 20.01
C GLU A 154 -2.80 0.57 18.82
N LEU A 155 -3.17 1.85 18.75
CA LEU A 155 -3.92 2.39 17.62
C LEU A 155 -3.10 2.36 16.32
N GLU A 156 -1.81 2.70 16.41
CA GLU A 156 -0.87 2.58 15.30
C GLU A 156 -0.81 1.13 14.79
N GLN A 157 -0.62 0.18 15.70
CA GLN A 157 -0.56 -1.25 15.36
C GLN A 157 -1.88 -1.78 14.78
N ALA A 158 -3.03 -1.29 15.26
CA ALA A 158 -4.34 -1.62 14.69
C ALA A 158 -4.45 -1.17 13.23
N TRP A 159 -4.08 0.08 12.93
CA TRP A 159 -4.07 0.59 11.55
C TRP A 159 -3.06 -0.14 10.66
N GLN A 160 -1.84 -0.40 11.16
CA GLN A 160 -0.83 -1.18 10.42
C GLN A 160 -1.37 -2.57 10.06
N THR A 161 -1.97 -3.26 11.03
CA THR A 161 -2.56 -4.58 10.84
C THR A 161 -3.67 -4.56 9.79
N LEU A 162 -4.56 -3.55 9.83
CA LEU A 162 -5.61 -3.40 8.84
C LEU A 162 -5.06 -3.20 7.42
N PHE A 163 -4.07 -2.30 7.25
CA PHE A 163 -3.45 -2.07 5.95
C PHE A 163 -2.71 -3.31 5.45
N GLN A 164 -1.98 -4.01 6.30
CA GLN A 164 -1.32 -5.26 5.94
C GLN A 164 -2.32 -6.30 5.45
N TYR A 165 -3.41 -6.50 6.19
CA TYR A 165 -4.49 -7.42 5.81
C TYR A 165 -5.11 -7.08 4.46
N VAL A 166 -5.56 -5.83 4.26
CA VAL A 166 -6.21 -5.41 3.00
C VAL A 166 -5.24 -5.44 1.82
N THR A 167 -4.01 -4.99 2.00
CA THR A 167 -3.02 -4.93 0.90
C THR A 167 -2.52 -6.32 0.50
N ALA A 168 -2.52 -7.30 1.42
CA ALA A 168 -2.27 -8.69 1.07
C ALA A 168 -3.35 -9.23 0.11
N ILE A 169 -4.63 -9.00 0.42
CA ILE A 169 -5.75 -9.43 -0.44
C ILE A 169 -5.73 -8.70 -1.80
N MET A 170 -5.42 -7.40 -1.79
CA MET A 170 -5.24 -6.63 -3.04
C MET A 170 -4.12 -7.20 -3.90
N LYS A 171 -3.00 -7.63 -3.29
CA LYS A 171 -1.90 -8.27 -4.00
C LYS A 171 -2.36 -9.58 -4.64
N ASP A 172 -3.16 -10.39 -3.95
CA ASP A 172 -3.68 -11.63 -4.51
C ASP A 172 -4.60 -11.38 -5.71
N GLY A 173 -5.52 -10.41 -5.60
CA GLY A 173 -6.38 -9.99 -6.72
C GLY A 173 -5.58 -9.44 -7.91
N TYR A 174 -4.52 -8.67 -7.65
CA TYR A 174 -3.61 -8.19 -8.69
C TYR A 174 -2.96 -9.35 -9.46
N LEU A 175 -2.40 -10.33 -8.73
CA LEU A 175 -1.71 -11.47 -9.31
C LEU A 175 -2.66 -12.42 -10.06
N GLU A 176 -3.90 -12.55 -9.59
CA GLU A 176 -4.96 -13.28 -10.28
C GLU A 176 -5.27 -12.66 -11.64
N GLU A 177 -5.51 -11.34 -11.69
CA GLU A 177 -5.77 -10.61 -12.94
C GLU A 177 -4.58 -10.73 -13.91
N GLU A 178 -3.35 -10.63 -13.38
CA GLU A 178 -2.13 -10.80 -14.17
C GLU A 178 -2.06 -12.18 -14.83
N ARG A 179 -2.29 -13.25 -14.06
CA ARG A 179 -2.32 -14.62 -14.58
C ARG A 179 -3.42 -14.81 -15.61
N SER A 180 -4.61 -14.28 -15.34
CA SER A 180 -5.75 -14.36 -16.26
C SER A 180 -5.44 -13.72 -17.60
N ARG A 181 -4.88 -12.50 -17.60
CA ARG A 181 -4.45 -11.81 -18.84
C ARG A 181 -3.38 -12.56 -19.59
N ARG A 182 -2.33 -13.05 -18.90
CA ARG A 182 -1.26 -13.84 -19.53
C ARG A 182 -1.82 -15.10 -20.20
N SER A 183 -2.73 -15.82 -19.54
CA SER A 183 -3.40 -17.00 -20.09
C SER A 183 -4.19 -16.67 -21.37
N HIS A 184 -5.00 -15.60 -21.35
CA HIS A 184 -5.78 -15.14 -22.51
C HIS A 184 -4.89 -14.73 -23.71
N THR A 185 -3.75 -14.09 -23.45
CA THR A 185 -2.81 -13.73 -24.53
C THR A 185 -2.20 -14.99 -25.18
N LEU A 186 -1.85 -16.00 -24.39
CA LEU A 186 -1.28 -17.26 -24.89
C LEU A 186 -2.28 -18.09 -25.68
N THR A 187 -3.56 -18.13 -25.28
CA THR A 187 -4.62 -18.83 -26.03
C THR A 187 -4.97 -18.13 -27.33
N SER A 188 -5.07 -16.79 -27.33
CA SER A 188 -5.34 -15.99 -28.53
C SER A 188 -4.21 -16.09 -29.56
N SER A 189 -2.94 -16.14 -29.12
CA SER A 189 -1.80 -16.31 -30.03
C SER A 189 -1.73 -17.68 -30.71
N LYS A 190 -2.28 -18.74 -30.09
CA LYS A 190 -2.34 -20.09 -30.68
C LYS A 190 -3.46 -20.28 -31.71
N GLN A 191 -4.47 -19.40 -31.72
CA GLN A 191 -5.64 -19.50 -32.60
C GLN A 191 -5.53 -18.66 -33.88
N ARG A 192 -4.43 -17.95 -34.16
CA ARG A 192 -4.25 -17.28 -35.46
C ARG A 192 -3.91 -18.31 -36.54
N PRO A 193 -4.81 -18.60 -37.51
CA PRO A 193 -4.47 -19.50 -38.61
C PRO A 193 -3.44 -18.83 -39.51
N ASP A 194 -2.41 -19.60 -39.89
CA ASP A 194 -1.39 -19.21 -40.85
C ASP A 194 -2.05 -18.95 -42.21
N LYS A 195 -2.30 -17.67 -42.53
CA LYS A 195 -2.65 -17.27 -43.90
C LYS A 195 -1.39 -17.34 -44.75
N ARG A 196 -0.98 -18.57 -45.07
CA ARG A 196 0.02 -18.83 -46.09
C ARG A 196 -0.60 -18.43 -47.44
N ASN A 197 -0.07 -17.35 -48.00
CA ASN A 197 -0.38 -16.83 -49.33
C ASN A 197 -0.49 -17.95 -50.36
N THR A 198 -1.69 -18.15 -50.90
CA THR A 198 -1.87 -18.64 -52.27
C THR A 198 -1.84 -17.42 -53.19
N ALA A 199 -0.69 -17.19 -53.82
CA ALA A 199 -0.58 -16.29 -54.95
C ALA A 199 0.22 -16.99 -56.06
N ILE A 200 -0.55 -17.39 -57.08
CA ILE A 200 -0.25 -17.68 -58.49
C ILE A 200 0.68 -18.87 -58.77
#